data_AF-C5E2T3-F1
#
_entry.id   AF-C5E2T3-F1
#
_cell.length_a   1.000
_cell.length_b   1.000
_cell.length_c   1.000
_cell.angle_alpha   90.00
_cell.angle_beta   90.00
_cell.angle_gamma   90.00
#
_symmetry.space_group_name_H-M   'P 1'
#
loop_
_entity.id
_entity.type
_entity.pdbx_description
1 polymer ?
#
loop_
_entity_poly.entity_id
_entity_poly.type
_entity_poly.pdbx_seq_one_letter_code
_entity_poly.pdbx_strand_id
1 'polypeptide(L)'
;MNEKLSASEFYRLSHEYSEHAHQLLRDVSTEQQMQQYQTLIYHAIHALICTKEQFQLSAEQDVTVTLELCNLLVQETVEFDLAETYLSSVKERLHATDLLHEKMLVEEALVRVAKMRGSSQHLKDSLRNVNATLSDLDGSNSAWHLYFSFLRIELISMISPSDQRILRLFEELIQSSRDAPPFHLFIMCSYLGYCLDQHLSVPMHYLQELATLSDSEAPPPLKLWKHLIELLVLMQIDSNITGKLSEFKEFVTIHKKVLTSPSFNLRLDNKVEITLNSLVFRYKDFKNIILLFQSISYLTNCYDKKANFSTRFLPKVKKAATELLDSAEDANILAINNMRSFYKRMLDLCHYYTCFEGLILEGVCEEVTDETEYAALINAMKLQLAKNSEGALQAYSKIIDSKFSTEFRLIGMLNCFVIKVATMSKHGGTVAFDDYQKVNEIWASITHLVDSHEFRMNQTWQCTLVVIWIATHFHPFTNAQLSRENDADYLEKLKWFHSANSYCKVASSSSHGSVNNEEKPKAPALKKALLLLFLLNYIAGATVVHDLGEKCQISNACFYLGQQQQMPLMRYLAGLSHLLNCGLAMKSKDVAITRSKLKELVENLLKSGFELAQ
;
A
#
# COMPACT_ATOMS: atom_id res chain seq x y z
N MET A 1 9.64 -48.94 38.38
CA MET A 1 10.51 -49.32 37.25
C MET A 1 10.81 -48.03 36.49
N ASN A 2 12.01 -47.46 36.63
CA ASN A 2 12.44 -46.34 35.79
C ASN A 2 13.04 -46.95 34.52
N GLU A 3 12.23 -47.15 33.48
CA GLU A 3 12.76 -47.45 32.15
C GLU A 3 13.55 -46.23 31.69
N LYS A 4 14.85 -46.43 31.42
CA LYS A 4 15.69 -45.39 30.82
C LYS A 4 15.34 -45.30 29.34
N LEU A 5 14.64 -44.23 28.97
CA LEU A 5 14.39 -43.90 27.56
C LEU A 5 15.70 -43.59 26.84
N SER A 6 15.77 -43.96 25.57
CA SER A 6 16.86 -43.68 24.64
C SER A 6 16.74 -42.28 24.01
N ALA A 7 17.84 -41.78 23.43
CA ALA A 7 17.86 -40.48 22.75
C ALA A 7 16.83 -40.37 21.61
N SER A 8 16.64 -41.45 20.84
CA SER A 8 15.65 -41.50 19.76
C SER A 8 14.21 -41.50 20.27
N GLU A 9 13.96 -42.08 21.45
CA GLU A 9 12.64 -42.03 22.09
C GLU A 9 12.31 -40.64 22.59
N PHE A 10 13.26 -39.94 23.24
CA PHE A 10 13.06 -38.54 23.64
C PHE A 10 12.84 -37.63 22.42
N TYR A 11 13.64 -37.80 21.37
CA TYR A 11 13.47 -37.05 20.13
C TYR A 11 12.08 -37.29 19.52
N ARG A 12 11.63 -38.55 19.42
CA ARG A 12 10.27 -38.87 18.93
C ARG A 12 9.16 -38.29 19.81
N LEU A 13 9.31 -38.38 21.14
CA LEU A 13 8.35 -37.80 22.08
C LEU A 13 8.24 -36.29 21.92
N SER A 14 9.34 -35.58 21.64
CA SER A 14 9.28 -34.15 21.34
C SER A 14 8.35 -33.85 20.18
N HIS A 15 8.52 -34.57 19.07
CA HIS A 15 7.68 -34.42 17.88
C HIS A 15 6.22 -34.73 18.20
N GLU A 16 5.95 -35.85 18.87
CA GLU A 16 4.60 -36.25 19.26
C GLU A 16 3.90 -35.20 20.14
N TYR A 17 4.59 -34.66 21.15
CA TYR A 17 4.04 -33.60 22.00
C TYR A 17 3.77 -32.31 21.22
N SER A 18 4.69 -31.91 20.33
CA SER A 18 4.52 -30.69 19.54
C SER A 18 3.38 -30.79 18.52
N GLU A 19 3.27 -31.92 17.80
CA GLU A 19 2.19 -32.17 16.85
C GLU A 19 0.83 -32.22 17.56
N HIS A 20 0.76 -32.86 18.73
CA HIS A 20 -0.48 -32.92 19.51
C HIS A 20 -0.86 -31.53 20.05
N ALA A 21 0.12 -30.71 20.44
CA ALA A 21 -0.14 -29.33 20.85
C ALA A 21 -0.70 -28.50 19.69
N HIS A 22 -0.12 -28.57 18.49
CA HIS A 22 -0.60 -27.83 17.31
C HIS A 22 -2.00 -28.25 16.87
N GLN A 23 -2.36 -29.53 17.03
CA GLN A 23 -3.72 -30.01 16.81
C GLN A 23 -4.69 -29.48 17.87
N LEU A 24 -4.30 -29.46 19.14
CA LEU A 24 -5.13 -28.96 20.25
C LEU A 24 -5.43 -27.47 20.11
N LEU A 25 -4.48 -26.68 19.59
CA LEU A 25 -4.57 -25.23 19.54
C LEU A 25 -5.82 -24.72 18.81
N ARG A 26 -6.35 -25.49 17.85
CA ARG A 26 -7.60 -25.23 17.13
C ARG A 26 -8.82 -25.10 18.04
N ASP A 27 -8.84 -25.87 19.11
CA ASP A 27 -10.00 -26.03 20.01
C ASP A 27 -9.82 -25.25 21.32
N VAL A 28 -8.72 -24.50 21.46
CA VAL A 28 -8.44 -23.69 22.65
C VAL A 28 -9.39 -22.50 22.70
N SER A 29 -10.34 -22.57 23.62
CA SER A 29 -11.33 -21.51 23.90
C SER A 29 -11.33 -21.07 25.36
N THR A 30 -10.57 -21.75 26.22
CA THR A 30 -10.50 -21.50 27.66
C THR A 30 -9.06 -21.46 28.16
N GLU A 31 -8.84 -20.78 29.28
CA GLU A 31 -7.54 -20.70 29.95
C GLU A 31 -6.97 -22.09 30.31
N GLN A 32 -7.83 -23.01 30.75
CA GLN A 32 -7.41 -24.37 31.09
C GLN A 32 -6.88 -25.15 29.88
N GLN A 33 -7.50 -24.98 28.71
CA GLN A 33 -7.01 -25.60 27.47
C GLN A 33 -5.70 -24.95 27.01
N MET A 34 -5.53 -23.64 27.22
CA MET A 34 -4.26 -22.96 26.95
C MET A 34 -3.14 -23.51 27.85
N GLN A 35 -3.43 -23.78 29.12
CA GLN A 35 -2.47 -24.42 30.03
C GLN A 35 -2.09 -25.84 29.56
N GLN A 36 -3.05 -26.62 29.06
CA GLN A 36 -2.78 -27.95 28.49
C GLN A 36 -1.88 -27.86 27.25
N TYR A 37 -2.18 -26.93 26.34
CA TYR A 37 -1.36 -26.64 25.17
C TYR A 37 0.09 -26.29 25.57
N GLN A 38 0.26 -25.34 26.50
CA GLN A 38 1.58 -24.94 26.99
C GLN A 38 2.31 -26.08 27.70
N THR A 39 1.59 -26.98 28.38
CA THR A 39 2.17 -28.17 29.02
C THR A 39 2.75 -29.15 27.99
N LEU A 40 2.05 -29.35 26.87
CA LEU A 40 2.56 -30.20 25.78
C LEU A 40 3.81 -29.58 25.14
N ILE A 41 3.80 -28.27 24.86
CA ILE A 41 4.98 -27.56 24.35
C ILE A 41 6.15 -27.63 25.34
N TYR A 42 5.89 -27.46 26.64
CA TYR A 42 6.90 -27.61 27.69
C TYR A 42 7.54 -29.00 27.65
N HIS A 43 6.74 -30.06 27.55
CA HIS A 43 7.27 -31.43 27.46
C HIS A 43 8.04 -31.69 26.16
N ALA A 44 7.63 -31.08 25.04
CA ALA A 44 8.37 -31.15 23.78
C ALA A 44 9.77 -30.53 23.93
N ILE A 45 9.84 -29.30 24.45
CA ILE A 45 11.09 -28.57 24.73
C ILE A 45 11.98 -29.38 25.67
N HIS A 46 11.43 -29.89 26.77
CA HIS A 46 12.21 -30.68 27.73
C HIS A 46 12.73 -31.99 27.14
N ALA A 47 11.99 -32.65 26.25
CA ALA A 47 12.46 -33.85 25.59
C ALA A 47 13.68 -33.57 24.68
N LEU A 48 13.71 -32.43 23.98
CA LEU A 48 14.88 -32.00 23.20
C LEU A 48 16.06 -31.62 24.10
N ILE A 49 15.82 -30.91 25.21
CA ILE A 49 16.86 -30.61 26.20
C ILE A 49 17.47 -31.91 26.75
N CYS A 50 16.64 -32.88 27.16
CA CYS A 50 17.11 -34.19 27.61
C CYS A 50 17.93 -34.92 26.54
N THR A 51 17.50 -34.86 25.27
CA THR A 51 18.24 -35.44 24.14
C THR A 51 19.62 -34.81 23.99
N LYS A 52 19.73 -33.48 24.18
CA LYS A 52 20.97 -32.73 24.06
C LYS A 52 21.91 -32.90 25.26
N GLU A 53 21.39 -32.89 26.48
CA GLU A 53 22.20 -32.88 27.70
C GLU A 53 22.61 -34.27 28.20
N GLN A 54 21.77 -35.30 27.99
CA GLN A 54 21.99 -36.63 28.57
C GLN A 54 22.76 -37.58 27.62
N PHE A 55 22.95 -37.21 26.37
CA PHE A 55 23.54 -38.06 25.34
C PHE A 55 24.66 -37.35 24.56
N GLN A 56 25.65 -38.12 24.11
CA GLN A 56 26.72 -37.60 23.25
C GLN A 56 26.29 -37.64 21.79
N LEU A 57 25.86 -36.50 21.26
CA LEU A 57 25.44 -36.34 19.87
C LEU A 57 26.64 -36.04 18.94
N SER A 58 26.56 -36.47 17.68
CA SER A 58 27.47 -35.97 16.63
C SER A 58 27.28 -34.46 16.43
N ALA A 59 28.22 -33.79 15.76
CA ALA A 59 28.09 -32.35 15.48
C ALA A 59 26.83 -32.03 14.65
N GLU A 60 26.55 -32.85 13.64
CA GLU A 60 25.36 -32.71 12.77
C GLU A 60 24.07 -32.97 13.55
N GLN A 61 24.04 -34.01 14.39
CA GLN A 61 22.87 -34.31 15.23
C GLN A 61 22.60 -33.21 16.25
N ASP A 62 23.66 -32.66 16.85
CA ASP A 62 23.55 -31.56 17.81
C ASP A 62 22.98 -30.28 17.17
N VAL A 63 23.37 -30.00 15.92
CA VAL A 63 22.80 -28.91 15.12
C VAL A 63 21.32 -29.14 14.87
N THR A 64 20.92 -30.30 14.38
CA THR A 64 19.51 -30.61 14.10
C THR A 64 18.64 -30.47 15.36
N VAL A 65 19.03 -31.12 16.45
CA VAL A 65 18.29 -31.06 17.73
C VAL A 65 18.23 -29.63 18.27
N THR A 66 19.33 -28.88 18.17
CA THR A 66 19.38 -27.50 18.66
C THR A 66 18.53 -26.56 17.81
N LEU A 67 18.54 -26.69 16.48
CA LEU A 67 17.71 -25.88 15.59
C LEU A 67 16.22 -26.14 15.83
N GLU A 68 15.81 -27.40 16.01
CA GLU A 68 14.43 -27.76 16.37
C GLU A 68 14.02 -27.21 17.73
N LEU A 69 14.89 -27.33 18.74
CA LEU A 69 14.68 -26.75 20.07
C LEU A 69 14.49 -25.24 19.99
N CYS A 70 15.39 -24.55 19.29
CA CYS A 70 15.33 -23.10 19.14
C CYS A 70 14.11 -22.67 18.33
N ASN A 71 13.67 -23.44 17.33
CA ASN A 71 12.44 -23.17 16.61
C ASN A 71 11.22 -23.22 17.54
N LEU A 72 11.12 -24.22 18.43
CA LEU A 72 10.04 -24.27 19.43
C LEU A 72 10.12 -23.10 20.42
N LEU A 73 11.30 -22.79 20.93
CA LEU A 73 11.50 -21.65 21.84
C LEU A 73 11.06 -20.32 21.17
N VAL A 74 11.44 -20.11 19.92
CA VAL A 74 11.13 -18.88 19.17
C VAL A 74 9.66 -18.80 18.76
N GLN A 75 9.05 -19.93 18.38
CA GLN A 75 7.68 -19.95 17.88
C GLN A 75 6.64 -19.93 19.01
N GLU A 76 6.94 -20.55 20.16
CA GLU A 76 5.95 -20.82 21.20
C GLU A 76 6.22 -20.11 22.52
N THR A 77 7.39 -19.49 22.70
CA THR A 77 7.79 -18.88 23.97
C THR A 77 8.39 -17.48 23.79
N VAL A 78 8.80 -16.85 24.89
CA VAL A 78 9.56 -15.59 24.92
C VAL A 78 11.02 -15.78 25.33
N GLU A 79 11.49 -17.02 25.41
CA GLU A 79 12.82 -17.40 25.91
C GLU A 79 13.92 -17.25 24.84
N PHE A 80 14.04 -16.04 24.30
CA PHE A 80 14.99 -15.73 23.24
C PHE A 80 16.45 -15.83 23.71
N ASP A 81 16.74 -15.47 24.97
CA ASP A 81 18.07 -15.55 25.58
C ASP A 81 18.55 -17.00 25.68
N LEU A 82 17.64 -17.91 26.02
CA LEU A 82 17.91 -19.34 26.07
C LEU A 82 18.19 -19.90 24.67
N ALA A 83 17.38 -19.53 23.67
CA ALA A 83 17.60 -19.93 22.28
C ALA A 83 18.97 -19.45 21.76
N GLU A 84 19.31 -18.18 22.01
CA GLU A 84 20.61 -17.62 21.62
C GLU A 84 21.80 -18.33 22.31
N THR A 85 21.65 -18.70 23.58
CA THR A 85 22.67 -19.44 24.33
C THR A 85 22.94 -20.81 23.71
N TYR A 86 21.88 -21.56 23.37
CA TYR A 86 22.02 -22.86 22.71
C TYR A 86 22.64 -22.75 21.32
N LEU A 87 22.22 -21.78 20.51
CA LEU A 87 22.78 -21.55 19.17
C LEU A 87 24.25 -21.13 19.24
N SER A 88 24.61 -20.25 20.19
CA SER A 88 25.99 -19.81 20.40
C SER A 88 26.90 -20.97 20.82
N SER A 89 26.41 -21.85 21.71
CA SER A 89 27.15 -23.06 22.12
C SER A 89 27.42 -24.00 20.93
N VAL A 90 26.43 -24.21 20.05
CA VAL A 90 26.62 -25.03 18.85
C VAL A 90 27.55 -24.33 17.85
N LYS A 91 27.44 -23.01 17.68
CA LYS A 91 28.35 -22.20 16.85
C LYS A 91 29.80 -22.37 17.28
N GLU A 92 30.09 -22.29 18.58
CA GLU A 92 31.43 -22.53 19.13
C GLU A 92 31.92 -23.95 18.83
N ARG A 93 31.06 -24.96 19.01
CA ARG A 93 31.38 -26.36 18.71
C ARG A 93 31.69 -26.57 17.22
N LEU A 94 30.98 -25.88 16.33
CA LEU A 94 31.18 -25.95 14.89
C LEU A 94 32.41 -25.19 14.42
N HIS A 95 32.95 -24.23 15.18
CA HIS A 95 34.01 -23.33 14.73
C HIS A 95 35.20 -24.08 14.09
N ALA A 96 35.65 -25.17 14.72
CA ALA A 96 36.79 -25.98 14.27
C ALA A 96 36.46 -27.08 13.24
N THR A 97 35.23 -27.16 12.74
CA THR A 97 34.80 -28.18 11.76
C THR A 97 34.71 -27.63 10.33
N ASP A 98 34.67 -28.51 9.34
CA ASP A 98 34.44 -28.15 7.92
C ASP A 98 32.95 -28.14 7.52
N LEU A 99 32.05 -28.21 8.50
CA LEU A 99 30.60 -28.29 8.32
C LEU A 99 30.00 -26.92 7.96
N LEU A 100 30.27 -26.46 6.74
CA LEU A 100 29.84 -25.13 6.28
C LEU A 100 28.31 -24.97 6.31
N HIS A 101 27.55 -25.97 5.86
CA HIS A 101 26.09 -25.88 5.77
C HIS A 101 25.47 -25.68 7.15
N GLU A 102 25.92 -26.46 8.13
CA GLU A 102 25.50 -26.41 9.52
C GLU A 102 25.87 -25.08 10.17
N LYS A 103 27.08 -24.55 9.91
CA LYS A 103 27.48 -23.22 10.37
C LYS A 103 26.50 -22.15 9.87
N MET A 104 26.16 -22.20 8.58
CA MET A 104 25.28 -21.21 7.97
C MET A 104 23.84 -21.30 8.50
N LEU A 105 23.33 -22.51 8.76
CA LEU A 105 22.03 -22.71 9.42
C LEU A 105 21.99 -22.11 10.83
N VAL A 106 23.07 -22.26 11.60
CA VAL A 106 23.15 -21.68 12.95
C VAL A 106 23.22 -20.14 12.90
N GLU A 107 23.99 -19.56 11.97
CA GLU A 107 24.00 -18.11 11.77
C GLU A 107 22.62 -17.55 11.37
N GLU A 108 21.92 -18.24 10.46
CA GLU A 108 20.55 -17.85 10.08
C GLU A 108 19.58 -17.92 11.27
N ALA A 109 19.66 -18.98 12.08
CA ALA A 109 18.82 -19.13 13.26
C ALA A 109 19.08 -18.02 14.30
N LEU A 110 20.34 -17.60 14.49
CA LEU A 110 20.68 -16.45 15.34
C LEU A 110 20.04 -15.15 14.82
N VAL A 111 20.06 -14.92 13.50
CA VAL A 111 19.37 -13.78 12.87
C VAL A 111 17.86 -13.86 13.12
N ARG A 112 17.26 -15.05 13.00
CA ARG A 112 15.83 -15.26 13.26
C ARG A 112 15.45 -14.91 14.71
N VAL A 113 16.24 -15.34 15.69
CA VAL A 113 16.05 -14.98 17.11
C VAL A 113 16.07 -13.46 17.30
N ALA A 114 17.05 -12.77 16.70
CA ALA A 114 17.15 -11.32 16.80
C ALA A 114 15.96 -10.58 16.15
N LYS A 115 15.50 -11.06 14.98
CA LYS A 115 14.29 -10.53 14.32
C LYS A 115 13.06 -10.68 15.23
N MET A 116 12.92 -11.83 15.88
CA MET A 116 11.79 -12.12 16.77
C MET A 116 11.83 -11.33 18.08
N ARG A 117 13.03 -11.02 18.62
CA ARG A 117 13.17 -10.06 19.74
C ARG A 117 12.73 -8.64 19.38
N GLY A 118 12.88 -8.23 18.12
CA GLY A 118 12.47 -6.90 17.63
C GLY A 118 13.26 -5.71 18.19
N SER A 119 14.38 -5.96 18.89
CA SER A 119 15.20 -4.90 19.50
C SER A 119 16.24 -4.36 18.52
N SER A 120 16.29 -3.04 18.36
CA SER A 120 17.25 -2.36 17.46
C SER A 120 18.70 -2.74 17.72
N GLN A 121 19.08 -2.98 18.98
CA GLN A 121 20.44 -3.39 19.34
C GLN A 121 20.75 -4.78 18.79
N HIS A 122 19.87 -5.75 19.03
CA HIS A 122 20.04 -7.13 18.56
C HIS A 122 20.05 -7.21 17.03
N LEU A 123 19.20 -6.43 16.35
CA LEU A 123 19.24 -6.34 14.89
C LEU A 123 20.59 -5.81 14.38
N LYS A 124 21.18 -4.81 15.04
CA LYS A 124 22.50 -4.27 14.69
C LYS A 124 23.62 -5.29 14.92
N ASP A 125 23.55 -6.06 16.01
CA ASP A 125 24.53 -7.09 16.29
C ASP A 125 24.42 -8.27 15.31
N SER A 126 23.21 -8.70 14.97
CA SER A 126 22.99 -9.65 13.87
C SER A 126 23.49 -9.13 12.53
N LEU A 127 23.31 -7.84 12.22
CA LEU A 127 23.85 -7.24 11.00
C LEU A 127 25.39 -7.29 10.97
N ARG A 128 26.06 -7.08 12.11
CA ARG A 128 27.52 -7.24 12.21
C ARG A 128 27.93 -8.69 11.92
N ASN A 129 27.22 -9.66 12.49
CA ASN A 129 27.48 -11.08 12.27
C ASN A 129 27.26 -11.47 10.80
N VAL A 130 26.17 -11.04 10.18
CA VAL A 130 25.89 -11.28 8.76
C VAL A 130 26.98 -10.67 7.86
N ASN A 131 27.46 -9.46 8.17
CA ASN A 131 28.57 -8.87 7.42
C ASN A 131 29.87 -9.68 7.57
N ALA A 132 30.18 -10.19 8.77
CA ALA A 132 31.32 -11.06 8.98
C ALA A 132 31.18 -12.37 8.20
N THR A 133 29.99 -13.01 8.24
CA THR A 133 29.69 -14.21 7.45
C THR A 133 29.83 -13.97 5.95
N LEU A 134 29.39 -12.82 5.45
CA LEU A 134 29.57 -12.45 4.05
C LEU A 134 31.05 -12.31 3.69
N SER A 135 31.85 -11.67 4.54
CA SER A 135 33.30 -11.57 4.34
C SER A 135 33.99 -12.94 4.35
N ASP A 136 33.54 -13.88 5.16
CA ASP A 136 34.07 -15.25 5.16
C ASP A 136 33.66 -16.04 3.91
N LEU A 137 32.52 -15.70 3.31
CA LEU A 137 32.01 -16.29 2.06
C LEU A 137 32.51 -15.56 0.80
N ASP A 138 33.21 -14.43 0.93
CA ASP A 138 33.67 -13.64 -0.22
C ASP A 138 34.57 -14.47 -1.15
N GLY A 139 34.30 -14.40 -2.45
CA GLY A 139 35.01 -15.19 -3.47
C GLY A 139 34.57 -16.66 -3.56
N SER A 140 33.73 -17.14 -2.64
CA SER A 140 33.03 -18.42 -2.81
C SER A 140 31.77 -18.19 -3.68
N ASN A 141 31.62 -18.93 -4.78
CA ASN A 141 30.39 -18.89 -5.58
C ASN A 141 29.26 -19.70 -4.91
N SER A 142 29.02 -19.41 -3.62
CA SER A 142 28.15 -20.17 -2.73
C SER A 142 26.73 -19.60 -2.74
N ALA A 143 25.71 -20.46 -2.77
CA ALA A 143 24.32 -20.06 -2.59
C ALA A 143 24.07 -19.31 -1.27
N TRP A 144 24.87 -19.61 -0.24
CA TRP A 144 24.80 -18.90 1.04
C TRP A 144 25.17 -17.41 0.91
N HIS A 145 26.11 -17.05 0.03
CA HIS A 145 26.46 -15.65 -0.18
C HIS A 145 25.26 -14.84 -0.70
N LEU A 146 24.47 -15.41 -1.61
CA LEU A 146 23.23 -14.80 -2.11
C LEU A 146 22.20 -14.63 -0.99
N TYR A 147 22.01 -15.67 -0.17
CA TYR A 147 21.04 -15.65 0.93
C TYR A 147 21.42 -14.65 2.03
N PHE A 148 22.67 -14.64 2.48
CA PHE A 148 23.12 -13.68 3.49
C PHE A 148 23.17 -12.24 2.96
N SER A 149 23.40 -12.05 1.65
CA SER A 149 23.29 -10.74 1.02
C SER A 149 21.86 -10.20 1.09
N PHE A 150 20.85 -11.07 0.89
CA PHE A 150 19.45 -10.74 1.10
C PHE A 150 19.16 -10.43 2.58
N LEU A 151 19.61 -11.27 3.51
CA LEU A 151 19.42 -11.04 4.96
C LEU A 151 20.03 -9.71 5.41
N ARG A 152 21.19 -9.33 4.88
CA ARG A 152 21.82 -8.02 5.15
C ARG A 152 20.88 -6.88 4.77
N ILE A 153 20.25 -6.96 3.60
CA ILE A 153 19.30 -5.95 3.11
C ILE A 153 18.07 -5.89 4.03
N GLU A 154 17.49 -7.05 4.37
CA GLU A 154 16.34 -7.10 5.28
C GLU A 154 16.65 -6.48 6.65
N LEU A 155 17.80 -6.80 7.24
CA LEU A 155 18.20 -6.25 8.53
C LEU A 155 18.40 -4.74 8.49
N ILE A 156 19.04 -4.21 7.43
CA ILE A 156 19.19 -2.76 7.27
C ILE A 156 17.82 -2.09 7.13
N SER A 157 16.91 -2.68 6.34
CA SER A 157 15.55 -2.18 6.16
C SER A 157 14.78 -2.13 7.49
N MET A 158 14.91 -3.16 8.34
CA MET A 158 14.29 -3.18 9.68
C MET A 158 14.87 -2.14 10.65
N ILE A 159 16.17 -1.83 10.56
CA ILE A 159 16.85 -0.87 11.44
C ILE A 159 16.63 0.57 10.99
N SER A 160 16.72 0.81 9.69
CA SER A 160 16.66 2.14 9.06
C SER A 160 16.02 2.00 7.66
N PRO A 161 14.68 2.00 7.58
CA PRO A 161 13.95 1.74 6.32
C PRO A 161 14.30 2.70 5.19
N SER A 162 14.72 3.93 5.51
CA SER A 162 15.07 4.95 4.50
C SER A 162 16.58 5.04 4.22
N ASP A 163 17.37 4.02 4.57
CA ASP A 163 18.81 4.00 4.30
C ASP A 163 19.07 3.89 2.78
N GLN A 164 19.76 4.89 2.23
CA GLN A 164 20.04 4.98 0.80
C GLN A 164 20.88 3.83 0.25
N ARG A 165 21.63 3.12 1.12
CA ARG A 165 22.45 1.97 0.71
C ARG A 165 21.60 0.77 0.29
N ILE A 166 20.37 0.65 0.78
CA ILE A 166 19.48 -0.49 0.50
C ILE A 166 19.28 -0.68 -1.01
N LEU A 167 19.05 0.42 -1.74
CA LEU A 167 18.84 0.37 -3.19
C LEU A 167 20.05 -0.23 -3.90
N ARG A 168 21.25 0.28 -3.63
CA ARG A 168 22.50 -0.21 -4.21
C ARG A 168 22.75 -1.69 -3.88
N LEU A 169 22.48 -2.10 -2.64
CA LEU A 169 22.65 -3.49 -2.22
C LEU A 169 21.69 -4.44 -2.97
N PHE A 170 20.45 -4.01 -3.21
CA PHE A 170 19.53 -4.74 -4.06
C PHE A 170 20.03 -4.82 -5.51
N GLU A 171 20.52 -3.73 -6.09
CA GLU A 171 21.07 -3.73 -7.46
C GLU A 171 22.22 -4.73 -7.62
N GLU A 172 23.16 -4.74 -6.66
CA GLU A 172 24.26 -5.71 -6.59
C GLU A 172 23.73 -7.16 -6.48
N LEU A 173 22.72 -7.40 -5.64
CA LEU A 173 22.12 -8.73 -5.46
C LEU A 173 21.33 -9.20 -6.69
N ILE A 174 20.61 -8.29 -7.37
CA ILE A 174 19.90 -8.59 -8.62
C ILE A 174 20.88 -9.05 -9.69
N GLN A 175 22.03 -8.40 -9.83
CA GLN A 175 23.06 -8.80 -10.78
C GLN A 175 23.66 -10.18 -10.45
N SER A 176 23.97 -10.42 -9.17
CA SER A 176 24.59 -11.69 -8.73
C SER A 176 23.64 -12.89 -8.72
N SER A 177 22.32 -12.67 -8.69
CA SER A 177 21.32 -13.74 -8.60
C SER A 177 20.87 -14.32 -9.94
N ARG A 178 21.34 -13.79 -11.07
CA ARG A 178 20.87 -14.17 -12.43
C ARG A 178 20.98 -15.66 -12.75
N ASP A 179 21.98 -16.34 -12.19
CA ASP A 179 22.20 -17.77 -12.40
C ASP A 179 21.25 -18.68 -11.59
N ALA A 180 20.41 -18.09 -10.72
CA ALA A 180 19.38 -18.78 -9.96
C ALA A 180 17.98 -18.17 -10.25
N PRO A 181 17.33 -18.51 -11.39
CA PRO A 181 16.18 -17.75 -11.90
C PRO A 181 15.00 -17.60 -10.92
N PRO A 182 14.57 -18.62 -10.15
CA PRO A 182 13.52 -18.44 -9.15
C PRO A 182 13.95 -17.47 -8.03
N PHE A 183 15.21 -17.52 -7.59
CA PHE A 183 15.73 -16.61 -6.58
C PHE A 183 15.87 -15.19 -7.12
N HIS A 184 16.35 -15.03 -8.34
CA HIS A 184 16.40 -13.75 -9.04
C HIS A 184 15.03 -13.08 -9.09
N LEU A 185 13.99 -13.82 -9.49
CA LEU A 185 12.61 -13.31 -9.50
C LEU A 185 12.15 -12.91 -8.09
N PHE A 186 12.46 -13.70 -7.07
CA PHE A 186 12.16 -13.37 -5.68
C PHE A 186 12.84 -12.06 -5.24
N ILE A 187 14.11 -11.85 -5.58
CA ILE A 187 14.85 -10.62 -5.26
C ILE A 187 14.28 -9.42 -6.00
N MET A 188 13.92 -9.55 -7.29
CA MET A 188 13.27 -8.48 -8.04
C MET A 188 11.94 -8.07 -7.42
N CYS A 189 11.08 -9.04 -7.08
CA CYS A 189 9.82 -8.77 -6.39
C CYS A 189 10.04 -8.12 -5.02
N SER A 190 11.09 -8.52 -4.29
CA SER A 190 11.47 -7.93 -3.00
C SER A 190 11.91 -6.48 -3.15
N TYR A 191 12.75 -6.18 -4.15
CA TYR A 191 13.22 -4.84 -4.45
C TYR A 191 12.07 -3.90 -4.83
N LEU A 192 11.18 -4.35 -5.72
CA LEU A 192 10.00 -3.58 -6.12
C LEU A 192 9.02 -3.40 -4.96
N GLY A 193 8.84 -4.43 -4.13
CA GLY A 193 8.06 -4.35 -2.90
C GLY A 193 8.61 -3.31 -1.92
N TYR A 194 9.93 -3.24 -1.76
CA TYR A 194 10.58 -2.21 -0.96
C TYR A 194 10.38 -0.80 -1.54
N CYS A 195 10.51 -0.63 -2.87
CA CYS A 195 10.25 0.66 -3.51
C CYS A 195 8.80 1.12 -3.31
N LEU A 196 7.84 0.21 -3.44
CA LEU A 196 6.41 0.45 -3.19
C LEU A 196 6.15 0.89 -1.74
N ASP A 197 6.72 0.17 -0.78
CA ASP A 197 6.59 0.46 0.66
C ASP A 197 7.16 1.83 1.03
N GLN A 198 8.29 2.20 0.43
CA GLN A 198 8.96 3.48 0.69
C GLN A 198 8.50 4.62 -0.25
N HIS A 199 7.50 4.39 -1.11
CA HIS A 199 7.02 5.34 -2.14
C HIS A 199 8.13 5.88 -3.06
N LEU A 200 9.16 5.07 -3.32
CA LEU A 200 10.30 5.42 -4.17
C LEU A 200 9.98 5.13 -5.63
N SER A 201 10.50 5.96 -6.54
CA SER A 201 10.33 5.77 -7.99
C SER A 201 10.85 4.40 -8.43
N VAL A 202 9.99 3.61 -9.06
CA VAL A 202 10.38 2.31 -9.62
C VAL A 202 11.13 2.49 -10.94
N PRO A 203 12.37 1.98 -11.08
CA PRO A 203 13.09 2.08 -12.35
C PRO A 203 12.45 1.23 -13.45
N MET A 204 12.15 1.86 -14.60
CA MET A 204 11.48 1.20 -15.73
C MET A 204 12.23 -0.02 -16.26
N HIS A 205 13.56 -0.03 -16.21
CA HIS A 205 14.36 -1.17 -16.69
C HIS A 205 14.12 -2.44 -15.86
N TYR A 206 13.90 -2.33 -14.55
CA TYR A 206 13.54 -3.48 -13.72
C TYR A 206 12.12 -3.98 -13.99
N LEU A 207 11.18 -3.09 -14.32
CA LEU A 207 9.84 -3.51 -14.76
C LEU A 207 9.90 -4.25 -16.10
N GLN A 208 10.75 -3.79 -17.03
CA GLN A 208 10.97 -4.45 -18.31
C GLN A 208 11.62 -5.82 -18.12
N GLU A 209 12.67 -5.91 -17.29
CA GLU A 209 13.32 -7.18 -16.96
C GLU A 209 12.32 -8.17 -16.33
N LEU A 210 11.52 -7.73 -15.34
CA LEU A 210 10.49 -8.53 -14.68
C LEU A 210 9.47 -9.12 -15.68
N ALA A 211 9.04 -8.31 -16.65
CA ALA A 211 8.09 -8.72 -17.68
C ALA A 211 8.68 -9.77 -18.64
N THR A 212 10.00 -9.74 -18.87
CA THR A 212 10.70 -10.67 -19.77
C THR A 212 11.18 -11.95 -19.10
N LEU A 213 11.24 -12.00 -17.76
CA LEU A 213 11.66 -13.19 -17.04
C LEU A 213 10.76 -14.38 -17.38
N SER A 214 11.37 -15.49 -17.79
CA SER A 214 10.66 -16.72 -18.09
C SER A 214 9.97 -17.25 -16.85
N ASP A 215 8.65 -17.36 -16.92
CA ASP A 215 7.86 -17.95 -15.85
C ASP A 215 8.03 -19.49 -15.81
N SER A 216 8.69 -20.14 -16.78
CA SER A 216 8.68 -21.61 -16.90
C SER A 216 9.22 -22.35 -15.67
N GLU A 217 10.21 -21.78 -14.97
CA GLU A 217 10.91 -22.42 -13.85
C GLU A 217 10.46 -21.93 -12.46
N ALA A 218 9.69 -20.84 -12.39
CA ALA A 218 9.23 -20.29 -11.12
C ALA A 218 8.05 -21.09 -10.54
N PRO A 219 7.98 -21.33 -9.22
CA PRO A 219 6.83 -21.96 -8.60
C PRO A 219 5.59 -21.04 -8.71
N PRO A 220 4.36 -21.58 -8.85
CA PRO A 220 3.16 -20.76 -9.02
C PRO A 220 2.96 -19.69 -7.93
N PRO A 221 3.19 -19.95 -6.63
CA PRO A 221 3.15 -18.89 -5.60
C PRO A 221 4.04 -17.67 -5.88
N LEU A 222 5.23 -17.87 -6.44
CA LEU A 222 6.14 -16.78 -6.77
C LEU A 222 5.64 -15.98 -7.98
N LYS A 223 5.07 -16.65 -8.99
CA LYS A 223 4.41 -15.98 -10.12
C LYS A 223 3.21 -15.14 -9.67
N LEU A 224 2.44 -15.67 -8.72
CA LEU A 224 1.34 -14.94 -8.10
C LEU A 224 1.84 -13.64 -7.44
N TRP A 225 2.98 -13.71 -6.75
CA TRP A 225 3.60 -12.53 -6.15
C TRP A 225 4.07 -11.52 -7.20
N LYS A 226 4.73 -11.97 -8.28
CA LYS A 226 5.09 -11.12 -9.43
C LYS A 226 3.88 -10.34 -9.94
N HIS A 227 2.78 -11.02 -10.22
CA HIS A 227 1.56 -10.36 -10.71
C HIS A 227 0.96 -9.37 -9.70
N LEU A 228 1.04 -9.66 -8.39
CA LEU A 228 0.59 -8.75 -7.34
C LEU A 228 1.44 -7.48 -7.28
N ILE A 229 2.77 -7.60 -7.39
CA ILE A 229 3.67 -6.46 -7.45
C ILE A 229 3.37 -5.59 -8.67
N GLU A 230 3.21 -6.20 -9.85
CA GLU A 230 2.84 -5.47 -11.08
C GLU A 230 1.49 -4.73 -10.92
N LEU A 231 0.50 -5.37 -10.28
CA LEU A 231 -0.79 -4.73 -9.97
C LEU A 231 -0.61 -3.54 -9.02
N LEU A 232 0.19 -3.68 -7.96
CA LEU A 232 0.44 -2.60 -7.00
C LEU A 232 1.14 -1.40 -7.65
N VAL A 233 2.11 -1.64 -8.53
CA VAL A 233 2.75 -0.58 -9.34
C VAL A 233 1.70 0.16 -10.16
N LEU A 234 0.82 -0.55 -10.87
CA LEU A 234 -0.26 0.11 -11.63
C LEU A 234 -1.21 0.90 -10.72
N MET A 235 -1.53 0.39 -9.53
CA MET A 235 -2.38 1.09 -8.57
C MET A 235 -1.73 2.36 -8.05
N GLN A 236 -0.44 2.34 -7.71
CA GLN A 236 0.31 3.50 -7.19
C GLN A 236 0.32 4.67 -8.19
N ILE A 237 0.41 4.39 -9.50
CA ILE A 237 0.38 5.41 -10.56
C ILE A 237 -1.04 5.67 -11.10
N ASP A 238 -2.07 5.11 -10.48
CA ASP A 238 -3.47 5.21 -10.89
C ASP A 238 -3.78 4.74 -12.33
N SER A 239 -3.04 3.75 -12.81
CA SER A 239 -3.27 3.14 -14.12
C SER A 239 -4.46 2.17 -14.13
N ASN A 240 -4.91 1.82 -15.34
CA ASN A 240 -5.95 0.82 -15.54
C ASN A 240 -5.45 -0.59 -15.17
N ILE A 241 -6.22 -1.33 -14.37
CA ILE A 241 -5.84 -2.66 -13.89
C ILE A 241 -6.53 -3.83 -14.63
N THR A 242 -7.41 -3.57 -15.61
CA THR A 242 -8.24 -4.61 -16.26
C THR A 242 -7.41 -5.68 -16.97
N GLY A 243 -6.28 -5.29 -17.57
CA GLY A 243 -5.33 -6.25 -18.19
C GLY A 243 -4.84 -7.25 -17.16
N LYS A 244 -4.29 -6.76 -16.03
CA LYS A 244 -3.80 -7.61 -14.94
C LYS A 244 -4.89 -8.46 -14.29
N LEU A 245 -6.12 -7.95 -14.16
CA LEU A 245 -7.24 -8.76 -13.68
C LEU A 245 -7.57 -9.94 -14.61
N SER A 246 -7.39 -9.77 -15.93
CA SER A 246 -7.54 -10.85 -16.91
C SER A 246 -6.43 -11.88 -16.76
N GLU A 247 -5.18 -11.43 -16.60
CA GLU A 247 -4.02 -12.31 -16.33
C GLU A 247 -4.23 -13.13 -15.04
N PHE A 248 -4.72 -12.52 -13.96
CA PHE A 248 -5.04 -13.27 -12.72
C PHE A 248 -6.12 -14.33 -12.95
N LYS A 249 -7.14 -14.05 -13.77
CA LYS A 249 -8.20 -15.01 -14.08
C LYS A 249 -7.65 -16.22 -14.83
N GLU A 250 -6.78 -15.99 -15.80
CA GLU A 250 -6.08 -17.05 -16.54
C GLU A 250 -5.18 -17.86 -15.61
N PHE A 251 -4.36 -17.18 -14.82
CA PHE A 251 -3.46 -17.77 -13.83
C PHE A 251 -4.20 -18.69 -12.84
N VAL A 252 -5.28 -18.20 -12.23
CA VAL A 252 -6.10 -18.97 -11.29
C VAL A 252 -6.74 -20.18 -11.97
N THR A 253 -7.17 -20.06 -13.22
CA THR A 253 -7.78 -21.18 -13.95
C THR A 253 -6.82 -22.36 -14.07
N ILE A 254 -5.52 -22.09 -14.23
CA ILE A 254 -4.48 -23.10 -14.40
C ILE A 254 -3.97 -23.60 -13.04
N HIS A 255 -3.66 -22.68 -12.11
CA HIS A 255 -2.84 -23.00 -10.92
C HIS A 255 -3.61 -23.07 -9.59
N LYS A 256 -4.93 -22.85 -9.56
CA LYS A 256 -5.74 -22.85 -8.32
C LYS A 256 -5.52 -24.06 -7.41
N LYS A 257 -5.32 -25.25 -7.98
CA LYS A 257 -5.12 -26.49 -7.19
C LYS A 257 -3.79 -26.55 -6.46
N VAL A 258 -2.79 -25.77 -6.87
CA VAL A 258 -1.44 -25.73 -6.27
C VAL A 258 -1.38 -24.70 -5.14
N LEU A 259 -2.25 -23.68 -5.16
CA LEU A 259 -2.27 -22.56 -4.22
C LEU A 259 -3.06 -22.90 -2.94
N THR A 260 -2.71 -24.00 -2.29
CA THR A 260 -3.40 -24.50 -1.08
C THR A 260 -2.66 -24.16 0.21
N SER A 261 -1.34 -24.09 0.16
CA SER A 261 -0.47 -23.78 1.31
C SER A 261 -0.09 -22.29 1.34
N PRO A 262 0.06 -21.69 2.53
CA PRO A 262 0.69 -20.38 2.68
C PRO A 262 2.21 -20.44 2.52
N SER A 263 2.82 -21.63 2.46
CA SER A 263 4.26 -21.79 2.31
C SER A 263 4.65 -22.55 1.05
N PHE A 264 5.81 -22.19 0.49
CA PHE A 264 6.47 -22.93 -0.58
C PHE A 264 7.98 -22.80 -0.46
N ASN A 265 8.69 -23.71 -1.12
CA ASN A 265 10.14 -23.71 -1.10
C ASN A 265 10.75 -23.12 -2.37
N LEU A 266 11.86 -22.41 -2.19
CA LEU A 266 12.64 -21.78 -3.21
C LEU A 266 14.06 -22.35 -3.17
N ARG A 267 14.41 -23.15 -4.17
CA ARG A 267 15.72 -23.80 -4.24
C ARG A 267 16.75 -22.85 -4.82
N LEU A 268 17.86 -22.63 -4.11
CA LEU A 268 18.99 -21.84 -4.60
C LEU A 268 20.02 -22.75 -5.28
N ASP A 269 20.31 -23.89 -4.67
CA ASP A 269 21.17 -24.92 -5.24
C ASP A 269 20.77 -26.33 -4.75
N ASN A 270 21.65 -27.32 -4.93
CA ASN A 270 21.33 -28.69 -4.52
C ASN A 270 21.19 -28.89 -3.00
N LYS A 271 21.75 -28.00 -2.17
CA LYS A 271 21.85 -28.10 -0.71
C LYS A 271 21.07 -27.00 0.03
N VAL A 272 20.85 -25.85 -0.60
CA VAL A 272 20.25 -24.66 0.00
C VAL A 272 18.86 -24.43 -0.59
N GLU A 273 17.87 -24.44 0.30
CA GLU A 273 16.47 -24.20 0.00
C GLU A 273 15.90 -23.24 1.04
N ILE A 274 15.11 -22.27 0.58
CA ILE A 274 14.47 -21.26 1.43
C ILE A 274 12.97 -21.55 1.45
N THR A 275 12.38 -21.69 2.63
CA THR A 275 10.93 -21.73 2.77
C THR A 275 10.38 -20.31 2.91
N LEU A 276 9.53 -19.91 1.97
CA LEU A 276 8.80 -18.64 2.01
C LEU A 276 7.40 -18.89 2.53
N ASN A 277 6.96 -18.09 3.51
CA ASN A 277 5.64 -18.22 4.14
C ASN A 277 4.88 -16.89 4.09
N SER A 278 3.73 -16.89 3.42
CA SER A 278 2.79 -15.77 3.39
C SER A 278 1.39 -16.25 3.03
N LEU A 279 0.38 -15.74 3.72
CA LEU A 279 -1.03 -16.04 3.41
C LEU A 279 -1.40 -15.65 1.97
N VAL A 280 -0.70 -14.67 1.39
CA VAL A 280 -0.88 -14.23 0.00
C VAL A 280 -0.75 -15.38 -1.01
N PHE A 281 0.02 -16.42 -0.69
CA PHE A 281 0.25 -17.56 -1.59
C PHE A 281 -0.92 -18.56 -1.63
N ARG A 282 -1.84 -18.47 -0.66
CA ARG A 282 -3.02 -19.33 -0.59
C ARG A 282 -4.17 -18.71 -1.37
N TYR A 283 -4.81 -19.51 -2.22
CA TYR A 283 -5.84 -19.04 -3.15
C TYR A 283 -7.02 -18.32 -2.46
N LYS A 284 -7.46 -18.82 -1.30
CA LYS A 284 -8.58 -18.23 -0.55
C LYS A 284 -8.28 -16.78 -0.16
N ASP A 285 -7.07 -16.53 0.34
CA ASP A 285 -6.60 -15.23 0.80
C ASP A 285 -6.28 -14.31 -0.37
N PHE A 286 -5.55 -14.83 -1.35
CA PHE A 286 -5.27 -14.13 -2.59
C PHE A 286 -6.55 -13.57 -3.23
N LYS A 287 -7.61 -14.38 -3.34
CA LYS A 287 -8.89 -13.94 -3.88
C LYS A 287 -9.46 -12.77 -3.08
N ASN A 288 -9.31 -12.80 -1.75
CA ASN A 288 -9.79 -11.72 -0.89
C ASN A 288 -8.96 -10.44 -1.07
N ILE A 289 -7.63 -10.56 -1.17
CA ILE A 289 -6.71 -9.46 -1.45
C ILE A 289 -6.99 -8.80 -2.79
N ILE A 290 -7.18 -9.59 -3.86
CA ILE A 290 -7.50 -9.03 -5.18
C ILE A 290 -8.84 -8.30 -5.18
N LEU A 291 -9.86 -8.82 -4.48
CA LEU A 291 -11.12 -8.12 -4.35
C LEU A 291 -10.97 -6.78 -3.61
N LEU A 292 -10.11 -6.73 -2.59
CA LEU A 292 -9.76 -5.49 -1.89
C LEU A 292 -9.05 -4.51 -2.84
N PHE A 293 -7.98 -4.94 -3.52
CA PHE A 293 -7.21 -4.11 -4.45
C PHE A 293 -8.07 -3.58 -5.61
N GLN A 294 -8.92 -4.43 -6.17
CA GLN A 294 -9.87 -4.04 -7.20
C GLN A 294 -10.88 -3.01 -6.69
N SER A 295 -11.36 -3.18 -5.45
CA SER A 295 -12.27 -2.22 -4.81
C SER A 295 -11.60 -0.86 -4.60
N ILE A 296 -10.35 -0.84 -4.14
CA ILE A 296 -9.57 0.38 -3.94
C ILE A 296 -9.32 1.09 -5.27
N SER A 297 -8.88 0.36 -6.30
CA SER A 297 -8.60 0.96 -7.61
C SER A 297 -9.85 1.58 -8.28
N TYR A 298 -11.04 1.13 -7.92
CA TYR A 298 -12.31 1.66 -8.44
C TYR A 298 -13.08 2.53 -7.43
N LEU A 299 -12.50 2.82 -6.27
CA LEU A 299 -13.14 3.58 -5.20
C LEU A 299 -13.68 4.94 -5.68
N THR A 300 -12.91 5.63 -6.52
CA THR A 300 -13.29 6.94 -7.07
C THR A 300 -14.50 6.89 -7.99
N ASN A 301 -14.91 5.70 -8.45
CA ASN A 301 -16.04 5.48 -9.35
C ASN A 301 -17.33 5.10 -8.58
N CYS A 302 -17.33 5.19 -7.25
CA CYS A 302 -18.44 4.80 -6.37
C CYS A 302 -19.80 5.43 -6.73
N TYR A 303 -19.80 6.64 -7.31
CA TYR A 303 -21.01 7.35 -7.74
C TYR A 303 -21.69 6.71 -8.98
N ASP A 304 -20.97 5.93 -9.78
CA ASP A 304 -21.50 5.29 -10.98
C ASP A 304 -22.12 3.94 -10.64
N LYS A 305 -23.45 3.83 -10.74
CA LYS A 305 -24.19 2.57 -10.49
C LYS A 305 -23.71 1.38 -11.32
N LYS A 306 -23.05 1.61 -12.46
CA LYS A 306 -22.46 0.56 -13.31
C LYS A 306 -21.03 0.18 -12.90
N ALA A 307 -20.32 1.06 -12.20
CA ALA A 307 -18.91 0.90 -11.84
C ALA A 307 -18.63 0.99 -10.33
N ASN A 308 -19.68 0.97 -9.48
CA ASN A 308 -19.61 1.00 -8.02
C ASN A 308 -19.15 -0.35 -7.41
N PHE A 309 -17.99 -0.82 -7.85
CA PHE A 309 -17.41 -2.09 -7.43
C PHE A 309 -17.11 -2.10 -5.92
N SER A 310 -16.48 -1.03 -5.40
CA SER A 310 -16.14 -0.88 -3.98
C SER A 310 -17.34 -1.08 -3.06
N THR A 311 -18.45 -0.38 -3.30
CA THR A 311 -19.69 -0.50 -2.51
C THR A 311 -20.23 -1.93 -2.44
N ARG A 312 -20.05 -2.73 -3.49
CA ARG A 312 -20.56 -4.11 -3.55
C ARG A 312 -19.59 -5.15 -2.97
N PHE A 313 -18.29 -4.89 -3.06
CA PHE A 313 -17.27 -5.90 -2.78
C PHE A 313 -16.48 -5.65 -1.49
N LEU A 314 -16.33 -4.41 -1.01
CA LEU A 314 -15.75 -4.16 0.32
C LEU A 314 -16.51 -4.89 1.45
N PRO A 315 -17.86 -4.91 1.49
CA PRO A 315 -18.59 -5.69 2.49
C PRO A 315 -18.34 -7.21 2.38
N LYS A 316 -18.12 -7.72 1.16
CA LYS A 316 -17.81 -9.13 0.93
C LYS A 316 -16.39 -9.47 1.39
N VAL A 317 -15.44 -8.58 1.16
CA VAL A 317 -14.06 -8.72 1.65
C VAL A 317 -14.05 -8.73 3.17
N LYS A 318 -14.75 -7.77 3.80
CA LYS A 318 -14.93 -7.71 5.25
C LYS A 318 -15.49 -9.02 5.80
N LYS A 319 -16.61 -9.49 5.24
CA LYS A 319 -17.24 -10.76 5.64
C LYS A 319 -16.29 -11.95 5.50
N ALA A 320 -15.61 -12.09 4.36
CA ALA A 320 -14.69 -13.20 4.13
C ALA A 320 -13.46 -13.13 5.06
N ALA A 321 -12.93 -11.93 5.34
CA ALA A 321 -11.83 -11.74 6.28
C ALA A 321 -12.24 -12.08 7.72
N THR A 322 -13.45 -11.72 8.15
CA THR A 322 -13.98 -12.14 9.46
C THR A 322 -14.14 -13.67 9.54
N GLU A 323 -14.73 -14.30 8.52
CA GLU A 323 -14.87 -15.77 8.47
C GLU A 323 -13.51 -16.50 8.51
N LEU A 324 -12.49 -15.95 7.86
CA LEU A 324 -11.13 -16.51 7.87
C LEU A 324 -10.39 -16.26 9.19
N LEU A 325 -10.61 -15.10 9.82
CA LEU A 325 -10.08 -14.77 11.14
C LEU A 325 -10.55 -15.76 12.21
N ASP A 326 -11.81 -16.21 12.10
CA ASP A 326 -12.43 -17.17 13.01
C ASP A 326 -12.15 -18.64 12.64
N SER A 327 -11.43 -18.89 11.54
CA SER A 327 -11.16 -20.26 11.08
C SER A 327 -10.04 -20.94 11.88
N ALA A 328 -10.25 -22.23 12.20
CA ALA A 328 -9.27 -23.05 12.90
C ALA A 328 -8.22 -23.63 11.93
N GLU A 329 -6.93 -23.43 12.23
CA GLU A 329 -5.79 -23.96 11.45
C GLU A 329 -4.84 -24.74 12.36
N ASP A 330 -4.22 -25.81 11.82
CA ASP A 330 -3.21 -26.60 12.57
C ASP A 330 -1.92 -25.80 12.43
N ALA A 331 -1.50 -25.12 13.48
CA ALA A 331 -0.37 -24.21 13.42
C ALA A 331 0.21 -23.96 14.82
N ASN A 332 1.43 -23.45 14.88
CA ASN A 332 2.01 -22.89 16.11
C ASN A 332 1.38 -21.54 16.46
N ILE A 333 1.61 -21.06 17.70
CA ILE A 333 0.96 -19.84 18.20
C ILE A 333 1.38 -18.62 17.39
N LEU A 334 2.64 -18.56 16.95
CA LEU A 334 3.17 -17.48 16.13
C LEU A 334 2.46 -17.37 14.78
N ALA A 335 2.25 -18.49 14.09
CA ALA A 335 1.56 -18.54 12.81
C ALA A 335 0.09 -18.12 12.94
N ILE A 336 -0.60 -18.53 14.01
CA ILE A 336 -1.97 -18.05 14.31
C ILE A 336 -1.97 -16.55 14.57
N ASN A 337 -1.01 -16.03 15.34
CA ASN A 337 -0.92 -14.59 15.62
C ASN A 337 -0.64 -13.78 14.35
N ASN A 338 0.25 -14.25 13.48
CA ASN A 338 0.53 -13.65 12.19
C ASN A 338 -0.71 -13.64 11.28
N MET A 339 -1.45 -14.75 11.25
CA MET A 339 -2.71 -14.86 10.52
C MET A 339 -3.76 -13.88 11.04
N ARG A 340 -3.94 -13.80 12.36
CA ARG A 340 -4.86 -12.85 13.00
C ARG A 340 -4.47 -11.40 12.70
N SER A 341 -3.19 -11.07 12.78
CA SER A 341 -2.67 -9.75 12.44
C SER A 341 -2.96 -9.38 10.99
N PHE A 342 -2.72 -10.32 10.06
CA PHE A 342 -3.00 -10.15 8.64
C PHE A 342 -4.47 -9.84 8.36
N TYR A 343 -5.41 -10.64 8.89
CA TYR A 343 -6.84 -10.39 8.66
C TYR A 343 -7.36 -9.16 9.39
N LYS A 344 -6.88 -8.86 10.60
CA LYS A 344 -7.20 -7.59 11.29
C LYS A 344 -6.79 -6.40 10.43
N ARG A 345 -5.58 -6.41 9.87
CA ARG A 345 -5.14 -5.35 8.95
C ARG A 345 -6.03 -5.23 7.71
N MET A 346 -6.48 -6.34 7.13
CA MET A 346 -7.44 -6.31 6.03
C MET A 346 -8.78 -5.69 6.44
N LEU A 347 -9.28 -5.99 7.64
CA LEU A 347 -10.53 -5.43 8.18
C LEU A 347 -10.39 -3.92 8.42
N ASP A 348 -9.26 -3.47 8.97
CA ASP A 348 -8.97 -2.05 9.18
C ASP A 348 -8.97 -1.28 7.85
N LEU A 349 -8.30 -1.82 6.83
CA LEU A 349 -8.31 -1.25 5.48
C LEU A 349 -9.73 -1.22 4.89
N CYS A 350 -10.52 -2.28 5.06
CA CYS A 350 -11.91 -2.28 4.60
C CYS A 350 -12.74 -1.20 5.30
N HIS A 351 -12.57 -1.02 6.61
CA HIS A 351 -13.27 0.02 7.36
C HIS A 351 -12.85 1.42 6.90
N TYR A 352 -11.54 1.66 6.74
CA TYR A 352 -11.01 2.91 6.22
C TYR A 352 -11.60 3.26 4.84
N TYR A 353 -11.53 2.36 3.87
CA TYR A 353 -12.02 2.63 2.52
C TYR A 353 -13.56 2.72 2.45
N THR A 354 -14.28 2.04 3.33
CA THR A 354 -15.74 2.20 3.46
C THR A 354 -16.08 3.59 3.99
N CYS A 355 -15.36 4.07 5.02
CA CYS A 355 -15.53 5.43 5.52
C CYS A 355 -15.19 6.47 4.46
N PHE A 356 -14.09 6.26 3.74
CA PHE A 356 -13.66 7.18 2.68
C PHE A 356 -14.70 7.24 1.54
N GLU A 357 -15.26 6.10 1.13
CA GLU A 357 -16.37 6.06 0.17
C GLU A 357 -17.60 6.84 0.67
N GLY A 358 -17.98 6.66 1.95
CA GLY A 358 -19.07 7.41 2.57
C GLY A 358 -18.86 8.92 2.53
N LEU A 359 -17.64 9.38 2.82
CA LEU A 359 -17.29 10.81 2.72
C LEU A 359 -17.39 11.34 1.28
N ILE A 360 -17.00 10.56 0.27
CA ILE A 360 -17.10 10.96 -1.15
C ILE A 360 -18.56 11.08 -1.57
N LEU A 361 -19.39 10.08 -1.24
CA LEU A 361 -20.77 10.00 -1.72
C LEU A 361 -21.73 10.89 -0.94
N GLU A 362 -21.63 10.88 0.38
CA GLU A 362 -22.63 11.45 1.30
C GLU A 362 -22.07 12.60 2.14
N GLY A 363 -20.75 12.75 2.22
CA GLY A 363 -20.08 13.72 3.09
C GLY A 363 -20.09 13.33 4.57
N VAL A 364 -20.52 12.10 4.88
CA VAL A 364 -20.60 11.54 6.23
C VAL A 364 -20.12 10.10 6.21
N CYS A 365 -19.62 9.62 7.33
CA CYS A 365 -19.23 8.22 7.51
C CYS A 365 -19.41 7.81 8.96
N GLU A 366 -19.24 6.51 9.25
CA GLU A 366 -19.23 5.96 10.60
C GLU A 366 -18.20 6.68 11.50
N GLU A 367 -18.40 6.61 12.82
CA GLU A 367 -17.43 7.13 13.77
C GLU A 367 -16.17 6.27 13.75
N VAL A 368 -15.01 6.92 13.68
CA VAL A 368 -13.70 6.26 13.71
C VAL A 368 -13.01 6.67 15.00
N THR A 369 -12.95 5.73 15.94
CA THR A 369 -12.42 5.95 17.30
C THR A 369 -10.96 5.56 17.45
N ASP A 370 -10.41 4.82 16.50
CA ASP A 370 -9.08 4.24 16.62
C ASP A 370 -7.98 5.32 16.49
N GLU A 371 -6.89 5.16 17.24
CA GLU A 371 -5.72 6.06 17.17
C GLU A 371 -4.76 5.66 16.03
N THR A 372 -5.30 5.44 14.83
CA THR A 372 -4.51 5.11 13.64
C THR A 372 -4.33 6.32 12.72
N GLU A 373 -3.34 6.29 11.85
CA GLU A 373 -3.13 7.33 10.83
C GLU A 373 -4.32 7.45 9.86
N TYR A 374 -4.93 6.31 9.51
CA TYR A 374 -6.15 6.27 8.69
C TYR A 374 -7.29 7.02 9.36
N ALA A 375 -7.49 6.77 10.66
CA ALA A 375 -8.51 7.46 11.45
C ALA A 375 -8.22 8.97 11.56
N ALA A 376 -6.96 9.35 11.77
CA ALA A 376 -6.55 10.75 11.81
C ALA A 376 -6.91 11.48 10.51
N LEU A 377 -6.64 10.86 9.35
CA LEU A 377 -6.98 11.43 8.06
C LEU A 377 -8.49 11.54 7.84
N ILE A 378 -9.26 10.49 8.13
CA ILE A 378 -10.73 10.50 8.03
C ILE A 378 -11.33 11.59 8.92
N ASN A 379 -10.85 11.71 10.16
CA ASN A 379 -11.34 12.73 11.09
C ASN A 379 -10.99 14.16 10.63
N ALA A 380 -9.81 14.38 10.04
CA ALA A 380 -9.46 15.67 9.43
C ALA A 380 -10.39 16.01 8.25
N MET A 381 -10.70 15.03 7.38
CA MET A 381 -11.64 15.21 6.27
C MET A 381 -13.06 15.49 6.77
N LYS A 382 -13.52 14.82 7.83
CA LYS A 382 -14.82 15.08 8.47
C LYS A 382 -14.92 16.52 8.97
N LEU A 383 -13.88 17.03 9.63
CA LEU A 383 -13.83 18.42 10.10
C LEU A 383 -13.93 19.41 8.94
N GLN A 384 -13.21 19.16 7.84
CA GLN A 384 -13.24 20.00 6.65
C GLN A 384 -14.63 19.99 5.98
N LEU A 385 -15.26 18.82 5.84
CA LEU A 385 -16.61 18.66 5.28
C LEU A 385 -17.68 19.30 6.17
N ALA A 386 -17.49 19.24 7.49
CA ALA A 386 -18.30 19.95 8.49
C ALA A 386 -18.02 21.47 8.52
N LYS A 387 -17.14 21.98 7.64
CA LYS A 387 -16.75 23.39 7.51
C LYS A 387 -16.00 23.95 8.74
N ASN A 388 -15.49 23.08 9.62
CA ASN A 388 -14.62 23.47 10.72
C ASN A 388 -13.18 23.63 10.20
N SER A 389 -12.90 24.78 9.55
CA SER A 389 -11.61 25.04 8.91
C SER A 389 -10.45 25.07 9.89
N GLU A 390 -10.64 25.64 11.09
CA GLU A 390 -9.60 25.70 12.12
C GLU A 390 -9.27 24.30 12.66
N GLY A 391 -10.30 23.53 13.02
CA GLY A 391 -10.11 22.14 13.48
C GLY A 391 -9.47 21.26 12.41
N ALA A 392 -9.88 21.40 11.14
CA ALA A 392 -9.28 20.68 10.03
C ALA A 392 -7.80 21.04 9.83
N LEU A 393 -7.44 22.33 9.87
CA LEU A 393 -6.04 22.77 9.78
C LEU A 393 -5.18 22.19 10.92
N GLN A 394 -5.68 22.19 12.15
CA GLN A 394 -4.99 21.58 13.29
C GLN A 394 -4.80 20.08 13.09
N ALA A 395 -5.84 19.38 12.64
CA ALA A 395 -5.79 17.94 12.38
C ALA A 395 -4.81 17.57 11.26
N TYR A 396 -4.85 18.27 10.12
CA TYR A 396 -3.91 18.05 9.03
C TYR A 396 -2.47 18.41 9.41
N SER A 397 -2.25 19.44 10.22
CA SER A 397 -0.89 19.79 10.69
C SER A 397 -0.27 18.64 11.49
N LYS A 398 -1.05 17.99 12.37
CA LYS A 398 -0.58 16.79 13.09
C LYS A 398 -0.19 15.65 12.14
N ILE A 399 -0.93 15.45 11.05
CA ILE A 399 -0.61 14.44 10.02
C ILE A 399 0.67 14.80 9.26
N ILE A 400 0.87 16.09 8.93
CA ILE A 400 2.06 16.57 8.23
C ILE A 400 3.33 16.32 9.06
N ASP A 401 3.24 16.49 10.38
CA ASP A 401 4.36 16.36 11.33
C ASP A 401 4.69 14.92 11.72
N SER A 402 3.76 13.97 11.55
CA SER A 402 3.87 12.62 12.12
C SER A 402 4.90 11.71 11.44
N LYS A 403 5.49 12.12 10.30
CA LYS A 403 6.51 11.40 9.52
C LYS A 403 6.15 9.97 9.05
N PHE A 404 4.97 9.45 9.33
CA PHE A 404 4.65 8.04 9.07
C PHE A 404 4.34 7.72 7.60
N SER A 405 3.45 8.48 6.94
CA SER A 405 3.08 8.25 5.53
C SER A 405 3.32 9.48 4.68
N THR A 406 4.18 9.34 3.67
CA THR A 406 4.47 10.40 2.69
C THR A 406 3.21 10.81 1.91
N GLU A 407 2.36 9.86 1.54
CA GLU A 407 1.11 10.14 0.84
C GLU A 407 0.14 10.94 1.71
N PHE A 408 -0.01 10.58 2.99
CA PHE A 408 -0.91 11.30 3.90
C PHE A 408 -0.40 12.72 4.20
N ARG A 409 0.92 12.89 4.28
CA ARG A 409 1.53 14.22 4.38
C ARG A 409 1.20 15.07 3.15
N LEU A 410 1.28 14.52 1.94
CA LEU A 410 0.90 15.24 0.71
C LEU A 410 -0.59 15.63 0.72
N ILE A 411 -1.48 14.69 1.09
CA ILE A 411 -2.92 14.96 1.22
C ILE A 411 -3.18 16.08 2.23
N GLY A 412 -2.52 16.02 3.40
CA GLY A 412 -2.65 17.03 4.45
C GLY A 412 -2.16 18.40 3.99
N MET A 413 -0.99 18.48 3.34
CA MET A 413 -0.44 19.74 2.82
C MET A 413 -1.36 20.37 1.77
N LEU A 414 -1.88 19.59 0.83
CA LEU A 414 -2.79 20.10 -0.22
C LEU A 414 -4.09 20.64 0.36
N ASN A 415 -4.69 19.93 1.34
CA ASN A 415 -5.91 20.43 1.99
C ASN A 415 -5.63 21.67 2.85
N CYS A 416 -4.53 21.71 3.59
CA CYS A 416 -4.09 22.91 4.30
C CYS A 416 -3.90 24.11 3.36
N PHE A 417 -3.24 23.90 2.22
CA PHE A 417 -3.04 24.92 1.19
C PHE A 417 -4.38 25.47 0.68
N VAL A 418 -5.28 24.58 0.27
CA VAL A 418 -6.60 24.97 -0.26
C VAL A 418 -7.42 25.73 0.78
N ILE A 419 -7.46 25.27 2.04
CA ILE A 419 -8.20 25.96 3.11
C ILE A 419 -7.63 27.37 3.36
N LYS A 420 -6.30 27.50 3.42
CA LYS A 420 -5.65 28.80 3.62
C LYS A 420 -5.92 29.76 2.47
N VAL A 421 -5.76 29.33 1.23
CA VAL A 421 -6.04 30.18 0.06
C VAL A 421 -7.52 30.56 -0.02
N ALA A 422 -8.44 29.63 0.25
CA ALA A 422 -9.87 29.93 0.28
C ALA A 422 -10.21 30.99 1.35
N THR A 423 -9.56 30.90 2.51
CA THR A 423 -9.68 31.89 3.59
C THR A 423 -9.15 33.26 3.14
N MET A 424 -7.98 33.31 2.49
CA MET A 424 -7.43 34.55 1.94
C MET A 424 -8.33 35.16 0.86
N SER A 425 -8.85 34.33 -0.06
CA SER A 425 -9.78 34.75 -1.11
C SER A 425 -11.07 35.37 -0.55
N LYS A 426 -11.57 34.86 0.59
CA LYS A 426 -12.73 35.43 1.30
C LYS A 426 -12.42 36.82 1.89
N HIS A 427 -11.23 37.03 2.44
CA HIS A 427 -10.83 38.31 3.05
C HIS A 427 -10.31 39.34 2.02
N GLY A 428 -9.96 38.92 0.80
CA GLY A 428 -9.52 39.80 -0.28
C GLY A 428 -8.23 40.56 0.04
N GLY A 429 -8.11 41.81 -0.40
CA GLY A 429 -6.92 42.65 -0.24
C GLY A 429 -6.53 43.05 1.20
N THR A 430 -7.17 42.45 2.22
CA THR A 430 -6.90 42.71 3.66
C THR A 430 -6.03 41.63 4.32
N VAL A 431 -5.50 40.70 3.53
CA VAL A 431 -4.67 39.59 4.02
C VAL A 431 -3.25 40.07 4.36
N ALA A 432 -2.74 39.65 5.51
CA ALA A 432 -1.39 40.00 5.95
C ALA A 432 -0.31 39.34 5.06
N PHE A 433 0.82 40.04 4.86
CA PHE A 433 1.93 39.55 4.04
C PHE A 433 2.50 38.21 4.54
N ASP A 434 2.60 38.02 5.84
CA ASP A 434 3.09 36.77 6.45
C ASP A 434 2.24 35.55 6.06
N ASP A 435 0.94 35.73 5.83
CA ASP A 435 0.07 34.64 5.40
C ASP A 435 0.29 34.25 3.93
N TYR A 436 0.66 35.21 3.08
CA TYR A 436 1.13 34.94 1.71
C TYR A 436 2.42 34.13 1.72
N GLN A 437 3.38 34.49 2.58
CA GLN A 437 4.64 33.74 2.71
C GLN A 437 4.41 32.30 3.14
N LYS A 438 3.61 32.07 4.19
CA LYS A 438 3.27 30.72 4.66
C LYS A 438 2.62 29.86 3.58
N VAL A 439 1.75 30.43 2.75
CA VAL A 439 1.10 29.70 1.65
C VAL A 439 2.09 29.31 0.56
N ASN A 440 3.01 30.21 0.21
CA ASN A 440 4.08 29.91 -0.76
C ASN A 440 5.03 28.82 -0.23
N GLU A 441 5.37 28.84 1.07
CA GLU A 441 6.18 27.80 1.72
C GLU A 441 5.50 26.42 1.69
N ILE A 442 4.19 26.37 1.93
CA ILE A 442 3.41 25.13 1.82
C ILE A 442 3.47 24.61 0.38
N TRP A 443 3.28 25.46 -0.62
CA TRP A 443 3.35 25.03 -2.02
C TRP A 443 4.74 24.52 -2.41
N ALA A 444 5.80 25.23 -2.00
CA ALA A 444 7.17 24.78 -2.24
C ALA A 444 7.44 23.40 -1.59
N SER A 445 6.91 23.16 -0.40
CA SER A 445 6.99 21.88 0.29
C SER A 445 6.22 20.77 -0.45
N ILE A 446 5.04 21.09 -1.01
CA ILE A 446 4.26 20.18 -1.86
C ILE A 446 5.07 19.79 -3.10
N THR A 447 5.62 20.77 -3.83
CA THR A 447 6.40 20.52 -5.05
C THR A 447 7.62 19.66 -4.75
N HIS A 448 8.38 19.99 -3.69
CA HIS A 448 9.54 19.20 -3.29
C HIS A 448 9.17 17.75 -2.98
N LEU A 449 8.09 17.52 -2.24
CA LEU A 449 7.63 16.18 -1.86
C LEU A 449 7.19 15.35 -3.08
N VAL A 450 6.54 15.99 -4.05
CA VAL A 450 6.09 15.35 -5.30
C VAL A 450 7.28 14.97 -6.18
N ASP A 451 8.26 15.86 -6.31
CA ASP A 451 9.43 15.64 -7.18
C ASP A 451 10.37 14.58 -6.63
N SER A 452 10.43 14.43 -5.30
CA SER A 452 11.28 13.45 -4.62
C SER A 452 10.68 12.04 -4.54
N HIS A 453 9.42 11.83 -4.93
CA HIS A 453 8.70 10.55 -4.83
C HIS A 453 7.97 10.19 -6.14
N GLU A 454 7.30 9.04 -6.15
CA GLU A 454 6.63 8.50 -7.35
C GLU A 454 5.34 9.25 -7.75
N PHE A 455 4.88 10.23 -6.96
CA PHE A 455 3.71 11.06 -7.29
C PHE A 455 3.85 11.81 -8.63
N ARG A 456 5.09 12.05 -9.09
CA ARG A 456 5.37 12.62 -10.42
C ARG A 456 4.88 11.75 -11.59
N MET A 457 4.84 10.43 -11.39
CA MET A 457 4.40 9.48 -12.43
C MET A 457 2.89 9.26 -12.42
N ASN A 458 2.22 9.55 -11.30
CA ASN A 458 0.77 9.42 -11.16
C ASN A 458 0.05 10.62 -11.81
N GLN A 459 -0.72 10.34 -12.87
CA GLN A 459 -1.39 11.37 -13.67
C GLN A 459 -2.56 12.04 -12.93
N THR A 460 -3.20 11.34 -11.98
CA THR A 460 -4.24 11.92 -11.10
C THR A 460 -3.63 12.99 -10.21
N TRP A 461 -2.48 12.71 -9.58
CA TRP A 461 -1.75 13.68 -8.75
C TRP A 461 -1.29 14.87 -9.58
N GLN A 462 -0.68 14.64 -10.74
CA GLN A 462 -0.22 15.73 -11.63
C GLN A 462 -1.36 16.63 -12.08
N CYS A 463 -2.49 16.06 -12.51
CA CYS A 463 -3.67 16.85 -12.88
C CYS A 463 -4.24 17.63 -11.68
N THR A 464 -4.26 17.03 -10.49
CA THR A 464 -4.72 17.69 -9.26
C THR A 464 -3.90 18.92 -8.93
N LEU A 465 -2.57 18.84 -9.03
CA LEU A 465 -1.67 19.98 -8.82
C LEU A 465 -1.92 21.11 -9.82
N VAL A 466 -2.13 20.76 -11.10
CA VAL A 466 -2.45 21.74 -12.15
C VAL A 466 -3.76 22.44 -11.87
N VAL A 467 -4.81 21.69 -11.55
CA VAL A 467 -6.14 22.22 -11.24
C VAL A 467 -6.11 23.12 -10.01
N ILE A 468 -5.43 22.71 -8.94
CA ILE A 468 -5.30 23.51 -7.72
C ILE A 468 -4.52 24.80 -8.03
N TRP A 469 -3.39 24.72 -8.72
CA TRP A 469 -2.60 25.90 -9.09
C TRP A 469 -3.45 26.93 -9.82
N ILE A 470 -4.14 26.54 -10.89
CA ILE A 470 -4.96 27.48 -11.68
C ILE A 470 -6.11 28.05 -10.83
N ALA A 471 -6.76 27.23 -10.00
CA ALA A 471 -7.86 27.68 -9.14
C ALA A 471 -7.42 28.68 -8.06
N THR A 472 -6.16 28.63 -7.63
CA THR A 472 -5.63 29.49 -6.55
C THR A 472 -4.89 30.73 -7.02
N HIS A 473 -4.55 30.84 -8.32
CA HIS A 473 -3.75 31.95 -8.87
C HIS A 473 -4.50 32.85 -9.88
N PHE A 474 -5.61 32.37 -10.45
CA PHE A 474 -6.33 33.07 -11.51
C PHE A 474 -7.71 33.57 -11.09
N HIS A 475 -8.04 34.79 -11.53
CA HIS A 475 -9.42 35.28 -11.55
C HIS A 475 -10.19 34.57 -12.69
N PRO A 476 -11.47 34.19 -12.52
CA PRO A 476 -12.38 34.49 -11.40
C PRO A 476 -12.40 33.46 -10.26
N PHE A 477 -11.44 32.53 -10.20
CA PHE A 477 -11.49 31.42 -9.22
C PHE A 477 -11.08 31.86 -7.81
N THR A 478 -10.19 32.84 -7.71
CA THR A 478 -9.70 33.37 -6.44
C THR A 478 -9.57 34.89 -6.46
N ASN A 479 -9.72 35.51 -5.30
CA ASN A 479 -9.37 36.92 -5.07
C ASN A 479 -8.00 37.09 -4.40
N ALA A 480 -7.33 35.98 -4.02
CA ALA A 480 -6.00 36.03 -3.45
C ALA A 480 -4.96 36.42 -4.53
N GLN A 481 -3.99 37.24 -4.15
CA GLN A 481 -2.94 37.71 -5.05
C GLN A 481 -1.63 36.93 -4.83
N LEU A 482 -1.64 35.64 -5.17
CA LEU A 482 -0.45 34.76 -5.08
C LEU A 482 0.54 35.05 -6.23
N SER A 483 1.81 34.65 -6.05
CA SER A 483 2.86 34.79 -7.08
C SER A 483 2.53 33.95 -8.31
N ARG A 484 2.75 34.51 -9.51
CA ARG A 484 2.36 33.92 -10.81
C ARG A 484 3.53 33.27 -11.56
N GLU A 485 4.54 32.83 -10.83
CA GLU A 485 5.67 32.12 -11.41
C GLU A 485 5.19 30.78 -12.02
N ASN A 486 5.54 30.51 -13.29
CA ASN A 486 5.17 29.28 -14.03
C ASN A 486 3.73 29.19 -14.56
N ASP A 487 2.94 30.27 -14.55
CA ASP A 487 1.56 30.29 -15.09
C ASP A 487 1.42 29.68 -16.49
N ALA A 488 2.35 29.98 -17.40
CA ALA A 488 2.33 29.48 -18.77
C ALA A 488 2.46 27.94 -18.83
N ASP A 489 3.30 27.35 -17.99
CA ASP A 489 3.50 25.89 -17.92
C ASP A 489 2.24 25.18 -17.41
N TYR A 490 1.64 25.70 -16.33
CA TYR A 490 0.39 25.14 -15.79
C TYR A 490 -0.78 25.27 -16.77
N LEU A 491 -0.87 26.35 -17.54
CA LEU A 491 -1.89 26.50 -18.59
C LEU A 491 -1.69 25.51 -19.75
N GLU A 492 -0.46 25.26 -20.18
CA GLU A 492 -0.16 24.24 -21.20
C GLU A 492 -0.49 22.83 -20.69
N LYS A 493 -0.13 22.50 -19.44
CA LYS A 493 -0.51 21.24 -18.80
C LYS A 493 -2.02 21.07 -18.68
N LEU A 494 -2.75 22.14 -18.35
CA LEU A 494 -4.21 22.13 -18.30
C LEU A 494 -4.82 21.80 -19.67
N LYS A 495 -4.34 22.46 -20.75
CA LYS A 495 -4.78 22.16 -22.12
C LYS A 495 -4.50 20.70 -22.48
N TRP A 496 -3.30 20.20 -22.11
CA TRP A 496 -2.90 18.83 -22.36
C TRP A 496 -3.86 17.84 -21.68
N PHE A 497 -4.07 17.93 -20.36
CA PHE A 497 -5.02 17.07 -19.64
C PHE A 497 -6.46 17.18 -20.15
N HIS A 498 -6.94 18.41 -20.41
CA HIS A 498 -8.29 18.63 -20.93
C HIS A 498 -8.48 17.98 -22.31
N SER A 499 -7.46 17.96 -23.16
CA SER A 499 -7.56 17.43 -24.53
C SER A 499 -7.96 15.95 -24.61
N ALA A 500 -7.62 15.14 -23.60
CA ALA A 500 -8.00 13.73 -23.50
C ALA A 500 -9.23 13.47 -22.62
N ASN A 501 -9.60 14.42 -21.75
CA ASN A 501 -10.60 14.22 -20.69
C ASN A 501 -11.80 15.19 -20.77
N SER A 502 -11.94 15.91 -21.89
CA SER A 502 -13.05 16.84 -22.14
C SER A 502 -14.39 16.12 -22.27
N TYR A 503 -15.44 16.68 -21.66
CA TYR A 503 -16.81 16.16 -21.79
C TYR A 503 -17.38 16.26 -23.22
N CYS A 504 -16.87 17.16 -24.06
CA CYS A 504 -17.36 17.34 -25.42
C CYS A 504 -16.93 16.23 -26.39
N LYS A 505 -15.79 15.57 -26.14
CA LYS A 505 -15.31 14.45 -26.98
C LYS A 505 -16.03 13.13 -26.73
N VAL A 506 -16.63 12.95 -25.56
CA VAL A 506 -17.40 11.73 -25.23
C VAL A 506 -18.65 11.59 -26.13
N ALA A 507 -19.13 12.68 -26.72
CA ALA A 507 -20.26 12.69 -27.64
C ALA A 507 -19.88 12.51 -29.13
N SER A 508 -18.60 12.61 -29.49
CA SER A 508 -18.15 12.71 -30.89
C SER A 508 -17.24 11.58 -31.37
N SER A 509 -17.24 10.42 -30.69
CA SER A 509 -16.40 9.26 -31.06
C SER A 509 -16.87 8.50 -32.33
N SER A 510 -17.38 9.22 -33.31
CA SER A 510 -17.69 8.73 -34.66
C SER A 510 -17.33 9.78 -35.71
N SER A 511 -16.04 10.10 -35.84
CA SER A 511 -15.53 10.71 -37.08
C SER A 511 -14.03 10.46 -37.23
N HIS A 512 -13.68 9.86 -38.37
CA HIS A 512 -12.34 9.65 -38.86
C HIS A 512 -11.65 10.99 -39.20
N GLY A 513 -10.33 11.07 -38.97
CA GLY A 513 -9.43 12.13 -39.44
C GLY A 513 -8.56 12.65 -38.29
N SER A 514 -7.23 12.74 -38.35
CA SER A 514 -6.28 12.66 -39.45
C SER A 514 -4.96 12.06 -38.92
N VAL A 515 -4.31 11.29 -39.78
CA VAL A 515 -2.93 10.81 -39.62
C VAL A 515 -2.04 11.97 -40.04
N ASN A 516 -1.39 12.62 -39.06
CA ASN A 516 -0.08 13.28 -39.17
C ASN A 516 0.13 14.21 -37.97
N ASN A 517 0.94 13.76 -37.02
CA ASN A 517 1.93 14.57 -36.29
C ASN A 517 2.72 13.63 -35.38
N GLU A 518 4.00 13.48 -35.68
CA GLU A 518 4.98 12.79 -34.85
C GLU A 518 5.24 13.53 -33.53
N GLU A 519 5.63 12.77 -32.50
CA GLU A 519 6.41 13.15 -31.31
C GLU A 519 5.81 13.98 -30.15
N LYS A 520 4.50 14.26 -30.08
CA LYS A 520 3.92 14.71 -28.79
C LYS A 520 3.21 13.57 -28.05
N PRO A 521 3.58 13.27 -26.79
CA PRO A 521 2.90 12.24 -26.02
C PRO A 521 1.41 12.60 -25.89
N LYS A 522 0.56 11.67 -26.32
CA LYS A 522 -0.89 11.81 -26.19
C LYS A 522 -1.24 11.97 -24.70
N ALA A 523 -2.11 12.92 -24.39
CA ALA A 523 -2.54 13.13 -23.02
C ALA A 523 -3.23 11.87 -22.45
N PRO A 524 -2.93 11.50 -21.20
CA PRO A 524 -3.47 10.29 -20.58
C PRO A 524 -4.96 10.46 -20.27
N ALA A 525 -5.70 9.36 -20.38
CA ALA A 525 -7.05 9.27 -19.85
C ALA A 525 -6.97 9.09 -18.34
N LEU A 526 -7.59 10.00 -17.59
CA LEU A 526 -7.62 9.94 -16.13
C LEU A 526 -8.64 8.90 -15.67
N LYS A 527 -8.42 8.31 -14.48
CA LYS A 527 -9.48 7.58 -13.78
C LYS A 527 -10.69 8.50 -13.58
N LYS A 528 -11.88 7.90 -13.51
CA LYS A 528 -13.15 8.63 -13.42
C LYS A 528 -13.40 9.20 -12.01
N ALA A 529 -12.43 9.91 -11.44
CA ALA A 529 -12.60 10.68 -10.22
C ALA A 529 -13.45 11.91 -10.53
N LEU A 530 -14.70 11.91 -10.05
CA LEU A 530 -15.71 12.90 -10.47
C LEU A 530 -15.32 14.33 -10.13
N LEU A 531 -14.78 14.58 -8.93
CA LEU A 531 -14.37 15.93 -8.52
C LEU A 531 -13.22 16.46 -9.38
N LEU A 532 -12.22 15.62 -9.66
CA LEU A 532 -11.07 16.01 -10.49
C LEU A 532 -11.50 16.32 -11.93
N LEU A 533 -12.31 15.44 -12.54
CA LEU A 533 -12.82 15.66 -13.89
C LEU A 533 -13.74 16.88 -13.96
N PHE A 534 -14.56 17.11 -12.92
CA PHE A 534 -15.39 18.30 -12.80
C PHE A 534 -14.51 19.56 -12.79
N LEU A 535 -13.50 19.62 -11.92
CA LEU A 535 -12.65 20.80 -11.78
C LEU A 535 -11.82 21.04 -13.05
N LEU A 536 -11.24 19.98 -13.63
CA LEU A 536 -10.50 20.06 -14.90
C LEU A 536 -11.36 20.70 -16.00
N ASN A 537 -12.58 20.19 -16.20
CA ASN A 537 -13.48 20.68 -17.24
C ASN A 537 -14.04 22.07 -16.92
N TYR A 538 -14.37 22.35 -15.66
CA TYR A 538 -14.86 23.66 -15.22
C TYR A 538 -13.80 24.76 -15.45
N ILE A 539 -12.56 24.51 -15.00
CA ILE A 539 -11.45 25.46 -15.14
C ILE A 539 -11.08 25.61 -16.61
N ALA A 540 -10.92 24.51 -17.35
CA ALA A 540 -10.58 24.57 -18.76
C ALA A 540 -11.65 25.28 -19.59
N GLY A 541 -12.94 25.02 -19.32
CA GLY A 541 -14.06 25.68 -19.97
C GLY A 541 -14.07 27.21 -19.77
N ALA A 542 -13.59 27.68 -18.62
CA ALA A 542 -13.48 29.10 -18.33
C ALA A 542 -12.19 29.75 -18.89
N THR A 543 -11.09 29.00 -19.00
CA THR A 543 -9.76 29.55 -19.30
C THR A 543 -9.27 29.31 -20.73
N VAL A 544 -9.45 28.09 -21.27
CA VAL A 544 -8.83 27.67 -22.53
C VAL A 544 -9.82 27.41 -23.66
N VAL A 545 -11.09 27.17 -23.34
CA VAL A 545 -12.14 27.00 -24.35
C VAL A 545 -12.63 28.38 -24.80
N HIS A 546 -12.76 28.57 -26.11
CA HIS A 546 -13.23 29.84 -26.69
C HIS A 546 -14.60 29.72 -27.35
N ASP A 547 -14.95 28.55 -27.88
CA ASP A 547 -16.26 28.34 -28.51
C ASP A 547 -17.40 28.35 -27.48
N LEU A 548 -18.42 29.17 -27.72
CA LEU A 548 -19.54 29.34 -26.79
C LEU A 548 -20.43 28.10 -26.73
N GLY A 549 -20.56 27.36 -27.84
CA GLY A 549 -21.31 26.11 -27.89
C GLY A 549 -20.69 25.04 -27.00
N GLU A 550 -19.38 24.87 -27.10
CA GLU A 550 -18.56 23.98 -26.27
C GLU A 550 -18.64 24.40 -24.79
N LYS A 551 -18.50 25.69 -24.48
CA LYS A 551 -18.69 26.20 -23.10
C LYS A 551 -20.06 25.86 -22.53
N CYS A 552 -21.13 26.01 -23.30
CA CYS A 552 -22.48 25.62 -22.87
C CYS A 552 -22.56 24.11 -22.57
N GLN A 553 -21.95 23.26 -23.40
CA GLN A 553 -21.96 21.80 -23.19
C GLN A 553 -21.17 21.41 -21.93
N ILE A 554 -19.95 21.93 -21.78
CA ILE A 554 -19.09 21.66 -20.62
C ILE A 554 -19.76 22.11 -19.33
N SER A 555 -20.25 23.35 -19.29
CA SER A 555 -20.90 23.90 -18.09
C SER A 555 -22.18 23.16 -17.71
N ASN A 556 -22.99 22.72 -18.70
CA ASN A 556 -24.16 21.87 -18.46
C ASN A 556 -23.76 20.51 -17.87
N ALA A 557 -22.74 19.87 -18.46
CA ALA A 557 -22.24 18.58 -18.00
C ALA A 557 -21.73 18.68 -16.55
N CYS A 558 -20.93 19.72 -16.23
CA CYS A 558 -20.49 19.98 -14.86
C CYS A 558 -21.68 20.16 -13.91
N PHE A 559 -22.68 20.96 -14.29
CA PHE A 559 -23.86 21.20 -13.45
C PHE A 559 -24.68 19.93 -13.19
N TYR A 560 -24.82 19.05 -14.18
CA TYR A 560 -25.48 17.76 -14.03
C TYR A 560 -24.66 16.78 -13.19
N LEU A 561 -23.37 16.65 -13.46
CA LEU A 561 -22.46 15.75 -12.74
C LEU A 561 -22.29 16.16 -11.28
N GLY A 562 -22.38 17.46 -10.98
CA GLY A 562 -22.40 18.06 -9.65
C GLY A 562 -23.41 17.44 -8.66
N GLN A 563 -24.41 16.69 -9.15
CA GLN A 563 -25.42 16.04 -8.31
C GLN A 563 -25.11 14.58 -7.96
N GLN A 564 -24.10 13.96 -8.57
CA GLN A 564 -23.86 12.51 -8.44
C GLN A 564 -23.08 12.11 -7.18
N GLN A 565 -22.47 13.09 -6.50
CA GLN A 565 -21.78 12.91 -5.22
C GLN A 565 -21.96 14.18 -4.36
N GLN A 566 -21.53 14.14 -3.10
CA GLN A 566 -21.67 15.27 -2.18
C GLN A 566 -20.75 16.45 -2.54
N MET A 567 -21.21 17.32 -3.44
CA MET A 567 -20.50 18.55 -3.84
C MET A 567 -21.44 19.73 -4.15
N PRO A 568 -22.33 20.11 -3.23
CA PRO A 568 -23.41 21.07 -3.52
C PRO A 568 -22.89 22.48 -3.88
N LEU A 569 -21.76 22.93 -3.32
CA LEU A 569 -21.15 24.22 -3.66
C LEU A 569 -20.51 24.22 -5.05
N MET A 570 -19.86 23.12 -5.43
CA MET A 570 -19.32 22.97 -6.79
C MET A 570 -20.45 22.96 -7.81
N ARG A 571 -21.54 22.23 -7.53
CA ARG A 571 -22.75 22.25 -8.35
C ARG A 571 -23.33 23.66 -8.51
N TYR A 572 -23.36 24.43 -7.43
CA TYR A 572 -23.82 25.82 -7.46
C TYR A 572 -22.97 26.69 -8.40
N LEU A 573 -21.64 26.64 -8.26
CA LEU A 573 -20.69 27.38 -9.12
C LEU A 573 -20.80 26.98 -10.60
N ALA A 574 -20.93 25.69 -10.90
CA ALA A 574 -21.18 25.23 -12.27
C ALA A 574 -22.51 25.72 -12.81
N GLY A 575 -23.56 25.74 -11.99
CA GLY A 575 -24.87 26.25 -12.39
C GLY A 575 -24.85 27.75 -12.72
N LEU A 576 -24.12 28.57 -11.95
CA LEU A 576 -23.91 29.99 -12.25
C LEU A 576 -23.17 30.17 -13.58
N SER A 577 -22.07 29.44 -13.78
CA SER A 577 -21.32 29.45 -15.05
C SER A 577 -22.21 29.04 -16.23
N HIS A 578 -23.01 27.99 -16.06
CA HIS A 578 -23.94 27.52 -17.09
C HIS A 578 -25.04 28.55 -17.39
N LEU A 579 -25.59 29.21 -16.37
CA LEU A 579 -26.58 30.28 -16.52
C LEU A 579 -26.03 31.44 -17.35
N LEU A 580 -24.79 31.87 -17.08
CA LEU A 580 -24.10 32.91 -17.83
C LEU A 580 -23.90 32.50 -19.29
N ASN A 581 -23.37 31.30 -19.53
CA ASN A 581 -23.14 30.79 -20.88
C ASN A 581 -24.45 30.67 -21.68
N CYS A 582 -25.53 30.16 -21.08
CA CYS A 582 -26.84 30.09 -21.74
C CYS A 582 -27.45 31.47 -22.00
N GLY A 583 -27.22 32.44 -21.11
CA GLY A 583 -27.60 33.84 -21.32
C GLY A 583 -26.88 34.46 -22.52
N LEU A 584 -25.56 34.31 -22.59
CA LEU A 584 -24.73 34.76 -23.71
C LEU A 584 -25.11 34.06 -25.03
N ALA A 585 -25.44 32.77 -24.97
CA ALA A 585 -25.88 32.00 -26.13
C ALA A 585 -27.37 32.19 -26.49
N MET A 586 -28.09 33.07 -25.78
CA MET A 586 -29.52 33.36 -25.98
C MET A 586 -30.44 32.11 -25.91
N LYS A 587 -30.08 31.11 -25.09
CA LYS A 587 -30.87 29.88 -24.88
C LYS A 587 -31.92 30.08 -23.78
N SER A 588 -32.96 30.86 -24.07
CA SER A 588 -33.97 31.30 -23.07
C SER A 588 -34.63 30.15 -22.28
N LYS A 589 -34.87 29.00 -22.91
CA LYS A 589 -35.42 27.81 -22.23
C LYS A 589 -34.44 27.25 -21.18
N ASP A 590 -33.16 27.11 -21.54
CA ASP A 590 -32.13 26.58 -20.65
C ASP A 590 -31.82 27.54 -19.50
N VAL A 591 -31.90 28.86 -19.76
CA VAL A 591 -31.81 29.90 -18.72
C VAL A 591 -32.93 29.73 -17.68
N ALA A 592 -34.18 29.56 -18.11
CA ALA A 592 -35.32 29.38 -17.21
C ALA A 592 -35.17 28.12 -16.35
N ILE A 593 -34.78 26.98 -16.96
CA ILE A 593 -34.56 25.71 -16.27
C ILE A 593 -33.41 25.83 -15.25
N THR A 594 -32.28 26.39 -15.68
CA THR A 594 -31.08 26.52 -14.84
C THR A 594 -31.35 27.44 -13.65
N ARG A 595 -32.03 28.57 -13.86
CA ARG A 595 -32.43 29.48 -12.79
C ARG A 595 -33.32 28.79 -11.76
N SER A 596 -34.30 28.00 -12.21
CA SER A 596 -35.18 27.25 -11.31
C SER A 596 -34.39 26.27 -10.44
N LYS A 597 -33.51 25.47 -11.05
CA LYS A 597 -32.66 24.50 -10.33
C LYS A 597 -31.69 25.17 -9.36
N LEU A 598 -31.15 26.34 -9.72
CA LEU A 598 -30.28 27.11 -8.81
C LEU A 598 -31.04 27.62 -7.59
N LYS A 599 -32.29 28.08 -7.75
CA LYS A 599 -33.12 28.50 -6.61
C LYS A 599 -33.35 27.34 -5.64
N GLU A 600 -33.74 26.18 -6.15
CA GLU A 600 -33.90 24.97 -5.34
C GLU A 600 -32.61 24.58 -4.62
N LEU A 601 -31.46 24.64 -5.31
CA LEU A 601 -30.16 24.33 -4.72
C LEU A 601 -29.79 25.31 -3.59
N VAL A 602 -30.04 26.61 -3.76
CA VAL A 602 -29.81 27.63 -2.73
C VAL A 602 -30.72 27.38 -1.52
N GLU A 603 -32.00 27.09 -1.72
CA GLU A 603 -32.92 26.76 -0.62
C GLU A 603 -32.43 25.55 0.18
N ASN A 604 -31.91 24.51 -0.49
CA ASN A 604 -31.34 23.34 0.17
C ASN A 604 -30.03 23.65 0.92
N LEU A 605 -29.18 24.51 0.36
CA LEU A 605 -27.96 25.00 1.04
C LEU A 605 -28.32 25.78 2.31
N LEU A 606 -29.28 26.70 2.24
CA LEU A 606 -29.70 27.48 3.41
C LEU A 606 -30.30 26.59 4.51
N LYS A 607 -31.12 25.60 4.14
CA LYS A 607 -31.68 24.61 5.09
C LYS A 607 -30.61 23.74 5.77
N SER A 608 -29.49 23.50 5.10
CA SER A 608 -28.35 22.73 5.65
C SER A 608 -27.34 23.59 6.43
N GLY A 609 -27.75 24.80 6.85
CA GLY A 609 -26.93 25.69 7.67
C GLY A 609 -25.86 26.43 6.87
N PHE A 610 -26.05 26.64 5.57
CA PHE A 610 -25.25 27.61 4.84
C PHE A 610 -25.71 29.01 5.21
N GLU A 611 -24.87 29.78 5.92
CA GLU A 611 -25.18 31.17 6.25
C GLU A 611 -25.30 31.99 4.95
N LEU A 612 -26.28 32.90 4.91
CA LEU A 612 -26.37 33.91 3.87
C LEU A 612 -25.08 34.74 3.92
N ALA A 613 -24.19 34.54 2.95
CA ALA A 613 -23.13 35.50 2.69
C ALA A 613 -23.83 36.81 2.25
N GLN A 614 -23.92 37.77 3.17
CA GLN A 614 -24.32 39.15 2.87
C GLN A 614 -23.13 39.92 2.33
#